data_AF-A0AAE2SGX6-F1
#
_entry.id   AF-A0AAE2SGX6-F1
#
_cell.length_a   1.000
_cell.length_b   1.000
_cell.length_c   1.000
_cell.angle_alpha   90.00
_cell.angle_beta   90.00
_cell.angle_gamma   90.00
#
_symmetry.space_group_name_H-M   'P 1'
#
loop_
_entity.id
_entity.type
_entity.pdbx_description
1 polymer ?
#
loop_
_entity_poly.entity_id
_entity_poly.type
_entity_poly.pdbx_seq_one_letter_code
_entity_poly.pdbx_strand_id
1 'polypeptide(L)'
;MICQECHERPATFHFTKVVNGEKIEVHICEQCAKENSDSYGISANQGFSIHNLLSGLLNMDSSFQNAGTQMFSHSEQISACPKCGMTFQQFRKIGRFGCSECYKTFHSNITPILRKVHSGNTVHAGKIPKRIGGNLHVRRQIDMLKKELESLIHQEEFENAAHVRDQIRLLEQSLKSTDSEEEQE
;
A
#
# COMPACT_ATOMS: atom_id res chain seq x y z
N MET A 1 -3.07 9.29 -32.85
CA MET A 1 -4.15 8.49 -33.49
C MET A 1 -5.49 9.11 -33.12
N ILE A 2 -6.48 9.04 -34.01
CA ILE A 2 -7.83 9.58 -33.78
C ILE A 2 -8.69 8.52 -33.08
N CYS A 3 -9.67 8.95 -32.27
CA CYS A 3 -10.63 8.10 -31.59
C CYS A 3 -11.41 7.23 -32.59
N GLN A 4 -11.44 5.92 -32.34
CA GLN A 4 -12.15 4.93 -33.16
C GLN A 4 -13.68 5.00 -33.05
N GLU A 5 -14.22 5.76 -32.11
CA GLU A 5 -15.67 5.92 -31.93
C GLU A 5 -16.18 7.18 -32.63
N CYS A 6 -15.76 8.35 -32.15
CA CYS A 6 -16.25 9.60 -32.72
C CYS A 6 -15.49 10.04 -33.98
N HIS A 7 -14.30 9.51 -34.25
CA HIS A 7 -13.45 9.90 -35.39
C HIS A 7 -13.11 11.40 -35.48
N GLU A 8 -13.37 12.17 -34.43
CA GLU A 8 -13.18 13.64 -34.39
C GLU A 8 -12.03 14.06 -33.47
N ARG A 9 -11.87 13.35 -32.34
CA ARG A 9 -10.96 13.73 -31.25
C ARG A 9 -9.74 12.81 -31.20
N PRO A 10 -8.57 13.27 -30.72
CA PRO A 10 -7.43 12.40 -30.50
C PRO A 10 -7.78 11.32 -29.47
N ALA A 11 -7.30 10.09 -29.71
CA ALA A 11 -7.42 9.01 -28.73
C ALA A 11 -6.50 9.28 -27.54
N THR A 12 -7.05 9.17 -26.32
CA THR A 12 -6.33 9.37 -25.05
C THR A 12 -6.41 8.15 -24.13
N PHE A 13 -7.26 7.18 -24.45
CA PHE A 13 -7.38 5.90 -23.77
C PHE A 13 -6.96 4.76 -24.71
N HIS A 14 -6.09 3.88 -24.22
CA HIS A 14 -5.58 2.72 -24.94
C HIS A 14 -5.67 1.47 -24.07
N PHE A 15 -6.41 0.46 -24.52
CA PHE A 15 -6.56 -0.80 -23.79
C PHE A 15 -6.79 -1.97 -24.74
N THR A 16 -6.49 -3.18 -24.27
CA THR A 16 -6.68 -4.41 -25.03
C THR A 16 -7.85 -5.20 -24.46
N LYS A 17 -8.80 -5.57 -25.30
CA LYS A 17 -9.91 -6.46 -24.94
C LYS A 17 -9.64 -7.85 -25.54
N VAL A 18 -10.00 -8.90 -24.79
CA VAL A 18 -10.03 -10.26 -25.32
C VAL A 18 -11.48 -10.62 -25.63
N VAL A 19 -11.79 -10.81 -26.91
CA VAL A 19 -13.12 -11.26 -27.37
C VAL A 19 -12.92 -12.57 -28.11
N ASN A 20 -13.57 -13.65 -27.65
CA ASN A 20 -13.43 -15.00 -28.23
C ASN A 20 -11.98 -15.51 -28.32
N GLY A 21 -11.12 -15.09 -27.38
CA GLY A 21 -9.70 -15.49 -27.35
C GLY A 21 -8.78 -14.63 -28.22
N GLU A 22 -9.32 -13.72 -29.03
CA GLU A 22 -8.54 -12.79 -29.82
C GLU A 22 -8.36 -11.46 -29.10
N LYS A 23 -7.13 -10.93 -29.15
CA LYS A 23 -6.76 -9.64 -28.56
C LYS A 23 -7.06 -8.53 -29.56
N ILE A 24 -7.93 -7.60 -29.17
CA ILE A 24 -8.28 -6.42 -29.95
C ILE A 24 -7.80 -5.18 -29.20
N GLU A 25 -7.05 -4.32 -29.88
CA GLU A 25 -6.60 -3.03 -29.35
C GLU A 25 -7.63 -1.94 -29.62
N VAL A 26 -8.01 -1.22 -28.58
CA VAL A 26 -9.02 -0.16 -28.61
C VAL A 26 -8.38 1.18 -28.29
N HIS A 27 -8.70 2.20 -29.08
CA HIS A 27 -8.17 3.56 -28.99
C HIS A 27 -9.29 4.59 -29.10
N ILE A 28 -9.70 5.16 -27.96
CA ILE A 28 -10.82 6.10 -27.89
C ILE A 28 -10.45 7.40 -27.15
N CYS A 29 -11.21 8.47 -27.39
CA CYS A 29 -11.06 9.71 -26.66
C CYS A 29 -11.73 9.61 -25.27
N GLU A 30 -11.32 10.49 -24.36
CA GLU A 30 -11.87 10.57 -22.99
C GLU A 30 -13.41 10.66 -22.96
N GLN A 31 -14.01 11.42 -23.88
CA GLN A 31 -15.46 11.60 -23.91
C GLN A 31 -16.18 10.29 -24.30
N CYS A 32 -15.74 9.62 -25.36
CA CYS A 32 -16.33 8.34 -25.76
C CYS A 32 -16.10 7.23 -24.72
N ALA A 33 -14.99 7.29 -23.97
CA ALA A 33 -14.74 6.38 -22.86
C ALA A 33 -15.73 6.56 -21.70
N LYS A 34 -16.13 7.82 -21.41
CA LYS A 34 -17.14 8.14 -20.40
C LYS A 34 -18.55 7.75 -20.88
N GLU A 35 -18.89 8.01 -22.13
CA GLU A 35 -20.24 7.75 -22.67
C GLU A 35 -20.52 6.25 -22.85
N ASN A 36 -19.54 5.46 -23.31
CA ASN A 36 -19.70 4.02 -23.59
C ASN A 36 -19.15 3.11 -22.49
N SER A 37 -19.21 3.63 -21.28
CA SER A 37 -18.62 3.07 -20.08
C SER A 37 -18.95 1.60 -19.84
N ASP A 38 -20.22 1.24 -19.99
CA ASP A 38 -20.70 -0.09 -19.67
C ASP A 38 -20.33 -1.09 -20.78
N SER A 39 -20.34 -0.65 -22.04
CA SER A 39 -20.00 -1.46 -23.21
C SER A 39 -18.52 -1.82 -23.28
N TYR A 40 -17.66 -0.91 -22.82
CA TYR A 40 -16.22 -1.15 -22.74
C TYR A 40 -15.79 -1.80 -21.43
N GLY A 41 -16.70 -2.00 -20.47
CA GLY A 41 -16.33 -2.38 -19.11
C GLY A 41 -15.48 -1.31 -18.42
N ILE A 42 -15.54 -0.07 -18.91
CA ILE A 42 -14.87 1.10 -18.38
C ILE A 42 -15.94 1.91 -17.65
N SER A 43 -16.33 1.49 -16.45
CA SER A 43 -17.38 2.20 -15.71
C SER A 43 -17.06 3.70 -15.62
N ALA A 44 -17.96 4.54 -16.17
CA ALA A 44 -17.79 5.98 -16.45
C ALA A 44 -17.46 6.79 -15.21
N ASN A 45 -17.75 6.22 -14.05
CA ASN A 45 -17.59 6.87 -12.77
C ASN A 45 -16.44 6.34 -11.93
N GLN A 46 -15.77 5.28 -12.34
CA GLN A 46 -14.51 4.81 -11.75
C GLN A 46 -14.02 3.67 -12.64
N GLY A 47 -12.87 3.84 -13.30
CA GLY A 47 -12.13 2.68 -13.81
C GLY A 47 -11.99 1.64 -12.70
N PHE A 48 -11.87 0.35 -13.04
CA PHE A 48 -11.63 -0.73 -12.08
C PHE A 48 -10.46 -0.36 -11.16
N SER A 49 -10.81 0.30 -10.08
CA SER A 49 -9.87 0.89 -9.16
C SER A 49 -9.82 -0.07 -8.02
N ILE A 50 -8.61 -0.53 -7.70
CA ILE A 50 -8.34 -1.37 -6.54
C ILE A 50 -8.98 -0.75 -5.28
N HIS A 51 -9.09 0.59 -5.24
CA HIS A 51 -9.75 1.33 -4.18
C HIS A 51 -11.25 1.01 -4.04
N ASN A 52 -11.99 0.84 -5.14
CA ASN A 52 -13.41 0.50 -5.08
C ASN A 52 -13.64 -0.94 -4.62
N LEU A 53 -12.80 -1.86 -5.08
CA LEU A 53 -12.80 -3.23 -4.60
C LEU A 53 -12.50 -3.27 -3.10
N LEU A 54 -11.52 -2.48 -2.64
CA LEU A 54 -11.18 -2.38 -1.23
C LEU A 54 -12.34 -1.79 -0.43
N SER A 55 -12.94 -0.67 -0.85
CA SER A 55 -14.13 -0.09 -0.19
C SER A 55 -15.27 -1.09 -0.12
N GLY A 56 -15.54 -1.82 -1.21
CA GLY A 56 -16.56 -2.88 -1.23
C GLY A 56 -16.28 -3.97 -0.20
N LEU A 57 -15.04 -4.47 -0.14
CA LEU A 57 -14.63 -5.50 0.81
C LEU A 57 -14.73 -5.04 2.27
N LEU A 58 -14.36 -3.78 2.55
CA LEU A 58 -14.44 -3.17 3.87
C LEU A 58 -15.88 -2.92 4.36
N ASN A 59 -16.82 -2.81 3.43
CA ASN A 59 -18.22 -2.54 3.73
C ASN A 59 -19.07 -3.83 3.76
N MET A 60 -18.69 -4.86 2.99
CA MET A 60 -19.44 -6.11 2.87
C MET A 60 -19.25 -7.08 4.02
N ASP A 61 -18.07 -7.12 4.61
CA ASP A 61 -17.80 -8.06 5.67
C ASP A 61 -18.33 -7.53 7.01
N SER A 62 -19.43 -8.14 7.46
CA SER A 62 -20.05 -7.91 8.76
C SER A 62 -19.10 -8.20 9.94
N SER A 63 -17.98 -8.88 9.71
CA SER A 63 -16.88 -8.99 10.68
C SER A 63 -16.14 -7.66 10.88
N PHE A 64 -16.05 -6.78 9.87
CA PHE A 64 -15.53 -5.41 10.04
C PHE A 64 -16.57 -4.46 10.62
N GLN A 65 -17.86 -4.76 10.45
CA GLN A 65 -18.94 -4.08 11.16
C GLN A 65 -18.93 -4.47 12.66
N ASN A 66 -18.82 -5.76 12.97
CA ASN A 66 -18.93 -6.32 14.33
C ASN A 66 -17.62 -6.34 15.12
N ALA A 67 -16.46 -6.39 14.47
CA ALA A 67 -15.20 -6.04 15.15
C ALA A 67 -15.32 -4.62 15.71
N GLY A 68 -15.96 -3.72 14.93
CA GLY A 68 -16.37 -2.36 15.28
C GLY A 68 -17.18 -2.23 16.56
N THR A 69 -18.13 -3.13 16.82
CA THR A 69 -19.17 -2.91 17.84
C THR A 69 -18.87 -3.54 19.20
N GLN A 70 -17.97 -4.52 19.29
CA GLN A 70 -17.69 -5.23 20.56
C GLN A 70 -16.23 -5.09 21.04
N MET A 71 -15.31 -4.55 20.22
CA MET A 71 -13.92 -4.27 20.63
C MET A 71 -13.49 -2.79 20.51
N PHE A 72 -14.31 -1.91 19.94
CA PHE A 72 -13.98 -0.48 19.81
C PHE A 72 -14.86 0.45 20.66
N SER A 73 -15.62 -0.06 21.63
CA SER A 73 -16.32 0.78 22.63
C SER A 73 -15.38 1.49 23.62
N HIS A 74 -14.06 1.38 23.43
CA HIS A 74 -13.05 2.08 24.23
C HIS A 74 -12.00 2.85 23.41
N SER A 75 -12.18 3.01 22.09
CA SER A 75 -11.23 3.77 21.26
C SER A 75 -11.90 4.84 20.39
N GLU A 76 -12.87 5.55 20.94
CA GLU A 76 -13.51 6.72 20.31
C GLU A 76 -12.57 7.93 20.09
N GLN A 77 -11.30 7.83 20.46
CA GLN A 77 -10.43 8.98 20.68
C GLN A 77 -9.25 9.13 19.70
N ILE A 78 -9.27 8.50 18.52
CA ILE A 78 -8.41 8.95 17.41
C ILE A 78 -9.24 8.99 16.11
N SER A 79 -9.92 10.11 15.91
CA SER A 79 -10.91 10.31 14.86
C SER A 79 -10.33 10.73 13.51
N ALA A 80 -9.14 11.35 13.47
CA ALA A 80 -8.57 11.93 12.25
C ALA A 80 -7.04 11.85 12.19
N CYS A 81 -6.50 11.74 10.98
CA CYS A 81 -5.07 11.82 10.72
C CYS A 81 -4.55 13.22 11.06
N PRO A 82 -3.50 13.36 11.89
CA PRO A 82 -3.00 14.68 12.29
C PRO A 82 -2.41 15.49 11.13
N LYS A 83 -1.99 14.82 10.05
CA LYS A 83 -1.39 15.48 8.89
C LYS A 83 -2.40 15.97 7.85
N CYS A 84 -3.41 15.17 7.53
CA CYS A 84 -4.36 15.51 6.45
C CYS A 84 -5.83 15.60 6.91
N GLY A 85 -6.11 15.40 8.20
CA GLY A 85 -7.47 15.46 8.76
C GLY A 85 -8.39 14.31 8.34
N MET A 86 -7.94 13.37 7.50
CA MET A 86 -8.78 12.27 7.04
C MET A 86 -9.19 11.39 8.22
N THR A 87 -10.47 11.05 8.33
CA THR A 87 -11.00 10.14 9.35
C THR A 87 -10.99 8.69 8.88
N PHE A 88 -11.06 7.73 9.80
CA PHE A 88 -11.15 6.31 9.43
C PHE A 88 -12.45 5.98 8.69
N GLN A 89 -13.55 6.65 9.01
CA GLN A 89 -14.82 6.49 8.29
C GLN A 89 -14.72 6.97 6.84
N GLN A 90 -14.03 8.10 6.60
CA GLN A 90 -13.73 8.57 5.25
C GLN A 90 -12.86 7.57 4.49
N PHE A 91 -11.83 7.00 5.14
CA PHE A 91 -11.04 5.92 4.54
C PHE A 91 -11.91 4.74 4.09
N ARG A 92 -12.81 4.24 4.95
CA ARG A 92 -13.68 3.09 4.60
C ARG A 92 -14.59 3.36 3.41
N LYS A 93 -15.05 4.61 3.24
CA LYS A 93 -15.89 5.01 2.10
C LYS A 93 -15.07 5.16 0.81
N ILE A 94 -13.91 5.81 0.91
CA ILE A 94 -13.10 6.20 -0.26
C ILE A 94 -12.16 5.06 -0.71
N GLY A 95 -11.72 4.21 0.21
CA GLY A 95 -10.83 3.08 -0.08
C GLY A 95 -9.38 3.47 -0.33
N ARG A 96 -8.98 4.68 0.07
CA ARG A 96 -7.60 5.19 -0.07
C ARG A 96 -7.22 6.12 1.07
N PHE A 97 -5.94 6.12 1.43
CA PHE A 97 -5.40 7.07 2.40
C PHE A 97 -5.13 8.43 1.76
N GLY A 98 -5.26 9.49 2.57
CA GLY A 98 -4.97 10.85 2.14
C GLY A 98 -3.48 11.21 2.16
N CYS A 99 -2.69 10.62 3.06
CA CYS A 99 -1.24 10.83 3.13
C CYS A 99 -0.53 9.64 3.78
N SER A 100 0.81 9.68 3.82
CA SER A 100 1.64 8.64 4.44
C SER A 100 1.38 8.43 5.93
N GLU A 101 1.05 9.50 6.66
CA GLU A 101 0.83 9.44 8.11
C GLU A 101 -0.44 8.64 8.46
N CYS A 102 -1.41 8.54 7.54
CA CYS A 102 -2.61 7.75 7.74
C CYS A 102 -2.31 6.25 8.00
N TYR A 103 -1.22 5.71 7.43
CA TYR A 103 -0.81 4.32 7.68
C TYR A 103 -0.46 4.08 9.15
N LYS A 104 0.14 5.07 9.81
CA LYS A 104 0.48 5.02 11.23
C LYS A 104 -0.75 5.30 12.09
N THR A 105 -1.49 6.36 11.77
CA THR A 105 -2.68 6.76 12.54
C THR A 105 -3.71 5.63 12.64
N PHE A 106 -3.98 4.92 11.54
CA PHE A 106 -5.01 3.88 11.48
C PHE A 106 -4.44 2.46 11.60
N HIS A 107 -3.16 2.31 12.02
CA HIS A 107 -2.45 1.03 12.02
C HIS A 107 -3.23 -0.09 12.72
N SER A 108 -3.77 0.19 13.90
CA SER A 108 -4.55 -0.78 14.70
C SER A 108 -5.83 -1.22 14.00
N ASN A 109 -6.52 -0.30 13.32
CA ASN A 109 -7.76 -0.60 12.60
C ASN A 109 -7.52 -1.32 11.28
N ILE A 110 -6.40 -1.04 10.59
CA ILE A 110 -6.12 -1.58 9.24
C ILE A 110 -5.42 -2.93 9.28
N THR A 111 -4.65 -3.23 10.33
CA THR A 111 -3.89 -4.48 10.42
C THR A 111 -4.77 -5.75 10.34
N PRO A 112 -5.94 -5.83 11.00
CA PRO A 112 -6.86 -6.95 10.83
C PRO A 112 -7.39 -7.09 9.39
N ILE A 113 -7.70 -5.96 8.75
CA ILE A 113 -8.14 -5.91 7.36
C ILE A 113 -7.05 -6.49 6.45
N LEU A 114 -5.83 -5.98 6.57
CA LEU A 114 -4.70 -6.40 5.73
C LEU A 114 -4.41 -7.88 5.92
N ARG A 115 -4.46 -8.41 7.15
CA ARG A 115 -4.34 -9.85 7.41
C ARG A 115 -5.40 -10.64 6.65
N LYS A 116 -6.65 -10.19 6.63
CA LYS A 116 -7.71 -10.92 5.92
C LYS A 116 -7.50 -10.91 4.40
N VAL A 117 -7.08 -9.79 3.83
CA VAL A 117 -6.83 -9.64 2.39
C VAL A 117 -5.58 -10.41 1.93
N HIS A 118 -4.53 -10.42 2.74
CA HIS A 118 -3.23 -11.00 2.40
C HIS A 118 -3.03 -12.42 2.97
N SER A 119 -4.11 -13.17 3.18
CA SER A 119 -4.06 -14.56 3.67
C SER A 119 -3.24 -14.73 4.95
N GLY A 120 -3.39 -13.80 5.89
CA GLY A 120 -2.72 -13.77 7.18
C GLY A 120 -1.41 -12.97 7.21
N ASN A 121 -0.86 -12.59 6.05
CA ASN A 121 0.44 -11.92 5.99
C ASN A 121 0.33 -10.42 6.28
N THR A 122 1.17 -9.93 7.20
CA THR A 122 1.35 -8.49 7.46
C THR A 122 2.70 -7.96 7.00
N VAL A 123 3.59 -8.86 6.58
CA VAL A 123 4.97 -8.54 6.20
C VAL A 123 5.23 -9.06 4.79
N HIS A 124 5.82 -8.20 3.96
CA HIS A 124 6.22 -8.59 2.61
C HIS A 124 7.54 -9.37 2.62
N ALA A 125 7.47 -10.68 2.39
CA ALA A 125 8.62 -11.58 2.28
C ALA A 125 9.14 -11.75 0.83
N GLY A 126 8.63 -10.98 -0.14
CA GLY A 126 8.98 -11.11 -1.55
C GLY A 126 10.25 -10.36 -1.97
N LYS A 127 10.47 -10.33 -3.29
CA LYS A 127 11.63 -9.68 -3.92
C LYS A 127 11.61 -8.18 -3.67
N ILE A 128 12.77 -7.63 -3.30
CA ILE A 128 12.97 -6.18 -3.22
C ILE A 128 13.59 -5.72 -4.55
N PRO A 129 12.95 -4.83 -5.32
CA PRO A 129 13.51 -4.32 -6.58
C PRO A 129 14.83 -3.58 -6.32
N LYS A 130 15.89 -3.85 -7.09
CA LYS A 130 17.20 -3.20 -6.89
C LYS A 130 17.15 -1.67 -7.00
N ARG A 131 16.30 -1.13 -7.88
CA ARG A 131 16.20 0.31 -8.18
C ARG A 131 15.41 1.11 -7.12
N ILE A 132 14.42 0.50 -6.48
CA ILE A 132 13.55 1.14 -5.47
C ILE A 132 13.93 0.69 -4.05
N GLY A 133 14.64 -0.45 -3.96
CA GLY A 133 15.03 -1.09 -2.73
C GLY A 133 16.13 -0.39 -1.96
N GLY A 134 16.84 0.58 -2.55
CA GLY A 134 17.94 1.36 -1.98
C GLY A 134 18.52 0.78 -0.69
N ASN A 135 18.34 1.53 0.39
CA ASN A 135 18.75 1.20 1.75
C ASN A 135 17.81 0.23 2.51
N LEU A 136 16.72 -0.25 1.89
CA LEU A 136 15.71 -1.11 2.52
C LEU A 136 16.27 -2.49 2.91
N HIS A 137 17.19 -3.05 2.12
CA HIS A 137 17.84 -4.31 2.48
C HIS A 137 18.68 -4.16 3.75
N VAL A 138 19.46 -3.08 3.84
CA VAL A 138 20.28 -2.75 5.00
C VAL A 138 19.40 -2.49 6.22
N ARG A 139 18.31 -1.73 6.08
CA ARG A 139 17.33 -1.51 7.17
C ARG A 139 16.71 -2.82 7.66
N ARG A 140 16.32 -3.73 6.76
CA ARG A 140 15.83 -5.07 7.16
C ARG A 140 16.88 -5.90 7.89
N GLN A 141 18.14 -5.82 7.45
CA GLN A 141 19.24 -6.51 8.12
C GLN A 141 19.45 -5.98 9.54
N ILE A 142 19.40 -4.66 9.73
CA ILE A 142 19.45 -4.05 11.06
C ILE A 142 18.29 -4.51 11.93
N ASP A 143 17.06 -4.56 11.41
CA ASP A 143 15.91 -5.02 12.18
C ASP A 143 16.04 -6.50 12.61
N MET A 144 16.66 -7.34 11.78
CA MET A 144 16.97 -8.73 12.15
C MET A 144 18.04 -8.80 13.23
N LEU A 145 19.15 -8.06 13.07
CA LEU A 145 20.23 -8.01 14.06
C LEU A 145 19.75 -7.44 15.40
N LYS A 146 18.81 -6.49 15.42
CA LYS A 146 18.21 -5.95 16.66
C LYS A 146 17.45 -7.04 17.43
N LYS A 147 16.69 -7.88 16.75
CA LYS A 147 16.00 -9.03 17.37
C LYS A 147 16.98 -10.09 17.86
N GLU A 148 18.04 -10.34 17.08
CA GLU A 148 19.10 -11.27 17.48
C GLU A 148 19.85 -10.76 18.72
N LEU A 149 20.16 -9.46 18.76
CA LEU A 149 20.76 -8.80 19.91
C LEU A 149 19.91 -8.98 21.18
N GLU A 150 18.59 -8.74 21.09
CA GLU A 150 17.66 -8.97 22.20
C GLU A 150 17.68 -10.43 22.66
N SER A 151 17.71 -11.38 21.73
CA SER A 151 17.80 -12.81 22.05
C SER A 151 19.11 -13.18 22.75
N LEU A 152 20.25 -12.66 22.27
CA LEU A 152 21.56 -12.93 22.87
C LEU A 152 21.68 -12.32 24.27
N ILE A 153 21.13 -11.12 24.48
CA ILE A 153 21.05 -10.51 25.81
C ILE A 153 20.21 -11.38 26.76
N HIS A 154 19.08 -11.89 26.29
CA HIS A 154 18.22 -12.77 27.09
C HIS A 154 18.89 -14.10 27.45
N GLN A 155 19.80 -14.58 26.59
CA GLN A 155 20.59 -15.79 26.81
C GLN A 155 21.90 -15.54 27.59
N GLU A 156 22.16 -14.29 28.03
CA GLU A 156 23.39 -13.88 28.72
C GLU A 156 24.68 -14.08 27.89
N GLU A 157 24.54 -14.17 26.57
CA GLU A 157 25.63 -14.30 25.60
C GLU A 157 26.25 -12.93 25.27
N PHE A 158 26.84 -12.28 26.28
CA PHE A 158 27.24 -10.86 26.20
C PHE A 158 28.35 -10.56 25.18
N GLU A 159 29.27 -11.51 24.95
CA GLU A 159 30.35 -11.35 23.97
C GLU A 159 29.77 -11.31 22.54
N ASN A 160 28.90 -12.27 22.23
CA ASN A 160 28.18 -12.32 20.96
C ASN A 160 27.25 -11.11 20.79
N ALA A 161 26.55 -10.69 21.85
CA ALA A 161 25.73 -9.48 21.85
C ALA A 161 26.57 -8.22 21.53
N ALA A 162 27.80 -8.10 22.05
CA ALA A 162 28.68 -6.99 21.74
C ALA A 162 29.07 -6.97 20.25
N HIS A 163 29.38 -8.13 19.67
CA HIS A 163 29.65 -8.26 18.23
C HIS A 163 28.45 -7.82 17.38
N VAL A 164 27.25 -8.34 17.67
CA VAL A 164 26.03 -7.97 16.93
C VAL A 164 25.71 -6.49 17.08
N ARG A 165 25.89 -5.91 18.27
CA ARG A 165 25.71 -4.46 18.50
C ARG A 165 26.65 -3.63 17.64
N ASP A 166 27.93 -4.01 17.55
CA ASP A 166 28.89 -3.26 16.76
C ASP A 166 28.62 -3.40 15.25
N GLN A 167 28.13 -4.57 14.78
CA GLN A 167 27.64 -4.74 13.41
C GLN A 167 26.45 -3.83 13.08
N ILE A 168 25.47 -3.73 14.00
CA ILE A 168 24.33 -2.80 13.85
C ILE A 168 24.85 -1.36 13.67
N ARG A 169 25.81 -0.94 14.51
CA ARG A 169 26.38 0.41 14.46
C ARG A 169 27.03 0.70 13.10
N LEU A 170 27.79 -0.25 12.55
CA LEU A 170 28.43 -0.12 11.24
C LEU A 170 27.40 0.05 10.11
N LEU A 171 26.34 -0.77 10.09
CA LEU A 171 25.28 -0.68 9.10
C LEU A 171 24.48 0.63 9.22
N GLU A 172 24.19 1.08 10.44
CA GLU A 172 23.51 2.37 10.69
C GLU A 172 24.36 3.57 10.23
N GLN A 173 25.69 3.47 10.34
CA GLN A 173 26.60 4.51 9.85
C GLN A 173 26.67 4.54 8.32
N SER A 174 26.74 3.38 7.68
CA SER A 174 26.66 3.26 6.21
C SER A 174 25.36 3.82 5.65
N LEU A 175 24.23 3.65 6.35
CA LEU A 175 22.96 4.25 5.96
C LEU A 175 23.00 5.78 6.00
N LYS A 176 23.54 6.34 7.08
CA LYS A 176 23.61 7.81 7.24
C LYS A 176 24.48 8.48 6.18
N SER A 177 25.60 7.88 5.79
CA SER A 177 26.44 8.44 4.72
C SER A 177 25.75 8.43 3.36
N THR A 178 24.96 7.39 3.08
CA THR A 178 24.26 7.24 1.79
C THR A 178 23.07 8.20 1.70
N ASP A 179 22.29 8.36 2.78
CA ASP A 179 21.14 9.27 2.82
C ASP A 179 21.59 10.76 2.69
N SER A 180 22.82 11.12 3.11
CA SER A 180 23.37 12.48 2.95
C SER A 180 23.89 12.83 1.55
N GLU A 181 24.15 11.82 0.70
CA GLU A 181 24.56 12.03 -0.69
C GLU A 181 23.35 12.21 -1.62
N GLU A 182 22.22 11.58 -1.31
CA GLU A 182 20.96 11.71 -2.07
C GLU A 182 20.22 13.04 -1.84
N GLU A 183 20.48 13.77 -0.74
CA GLU A 183 19.87 15.09 -0.46
C GLU A 183 20.59 16.27 -1.16
N GLN A 184 21.69 16.02 -1.87
CA GLN A 184 22.49 17.05 -2.57
C GLN A 184 22.29 17.09 -4.09
N GLU A 185 21.42 16.24 -4.65
CA GLU A 185 20.96 16.25 -6.05
C GLU A 185 19.49 16.70 -6.15
#